data_AF-A0A9P9EIH3-F1
#
_entry.id   AF-A0A9P9EIH3-F1
#
_cell.length_a   1.000
_cell.length_b   1.000
_cell.length_c   1.000
_cell.angle_alpha   90.00
_cell.angle_beta   90.00
_cell.angle_gamma   90.00
#
_symmetry.space_group_name_H-M   'P 1'
#
loop_
_entity.id
_entity.type
_entity.pdbx_description
1 polymer ?
#
loop_
_entity_poly.entity_id
_entity_poly.type
_entity_poly.pdbx_seq_one_letter_code
_entity_poly.pdbx_strand_id
1 'polypeptide(L)'
;MTVNPSLSDPESESESESSEAAKPAAKNPQEDDFTSIYMRRLAAEMGDDLDKVREASDFTARSLPMLIHALRQGESAFSAEERGRVVVGARS
;
A
#
# COMPACT_ATOMS: atom_id res chain seq x y z
N MET A 1 -44.98 -20.33 47.08
CA MET A 1 -43.78 -19.75 46.46
C MET A 1 -42.90 -20.89 46.01
N THR A 2 -42.86 -21.17 44.71
CA THR A 2 -41.92 -22.13 44.12
C THR A 2 -41.16 -21.39 43.04
N VAL A 3 -39.91 -21.06 43.33
CA VAL A 3 -39.00 -20.40 42.38
C VAL A 3 -38.40 -21.45 41.47
N ASN A 4 -38.67 -21.34 40.17
CA ASN A 4 -37.91 -22.02 39.12
C ASN A 4 -36.77 -21.08 38.70
N PRO A 5 -35.49 -21.42 38.97
CA PRO A 5 -34.38 -20.79 38.28
C PRO A 5 -34.15 -21.54 36.96
N SER A 6 -34.81 -21.09 35.88
CA SER A 6 -34.40 -21.46 34.53
C SER A 6 -33.09 -20.72 34.24
N LEU A 7 -31.97 -21.39 34.50
CA LEU A 7 -30.65 -20.90 34.12
C LEU A 7 -30.58 -20.90 32.59
N SER A 8 -30.28 -19.71 32.07
CA SER A 8 -30.05 -19.37 30.68
C SER A 8 -29.14 -20.39 29.98
N ASP A 9 -29.63 -20.98 28.90
CA ASP A 9 -28.80 -21.32 27.75
C ASP A 9 -28.26 -20.02 27.16
N PRO A 10 -26.94 -19.81 27.03
CA PRO A 10 -26.44 -19.05 25.90
C PRO A 10 -26.42 -19.99 24.71
N GLU A 11 -27.39 -19.77 23.82
CA GLU A 11 -27.39 -20.30 22.47
C GLU A 11 -26.03 -20.04 21.80
N SER A 12 -25.59 -21.08 21.10
CA SER A 12 -24.52 -21.10 20.14
C SER A 12 -24.74 -20.03 19.06
N GLU A 13 -24.25 -18.82 19.29
CA GLU A 13 -24.04 -17.84 18.21
C GLU A 13 -22.68 -18.11 17.55
N SER A 14 -22.75 -19.05 16.60
CA SER A 14 -21.84 -19.15 15.47
C SER A 14 -22.15 -18.02 14.50
N GLU A 15 -21.47 -16.89 14.63
CA GLU A 15 -21.35 -15.88 13.57
C GLU A 15 -19.99 -15.18 13.74
N SER A 16 -19.18 -14.89 12.74
CA SER A 16 -19.09 -15.29 11.35
C SER A 16 -17.71 -14.79 10.93
N GLU A 17 -16.76 -15.70 10.69
CA GLU A 17 -15.60 -15.39 9.86
C GLU A 17 -16.11 -15.18 8.42
N SER A 18 -16.38 -13.93 8.06
CA SER A 18 -16.55 -13.43 6.69
C SER A 18 -16.70 -11.91 6.82
N SER A 19 -15.91 -11.02 6.24
CA SER A 19 -15.34 -10.94 4.90
C SER A 19 -14.30 -9.80 5.01
N GLU A 20 -13.11 -9.87 4.44
CA GLU A 20 -12.95 -9.59 3.02
C GLU A 20 -11.64 -10.21 2.55
N ALA A 21 -11.77 -11.32 1.84
CA ALA A 21 -10.77 -11.75 0.89
C ALA A 21 -10.39 -10.53 0.04
N ALA A 22 -9.12 -10.11 0.15
CA ALA A 22 -8.53 -9.12 -0.71
C ALA A 22 -8.78 -9.56 -2.16
N LYS A 23 -9.81 -8.99 -2.79
CA LYS A 23 -9.96 -9.01 -4.24
C LYS A 23 -8.61 -8.56 -4.80
N PRO A 24 -8.08 -9.22 -5.84
CA PRO A 24 -6.99 -8.62 -6.58
C PRO A 24 -7.58 -7.32 -7.15
N ALA A 25 -7.18 -6.18 -6.57
CA ALA A 25 -7.52 -4.88 -7.09
C ALA A 25 -7.19 -4.95 -8.58
N ALA A 26 -8.22 -4.80 -9.42
CA ALA A 26 -8.04 -4.70 -10.85
C ALA A 26 -7.06 -3.55 -11.04
N LYS A 27 -5.82 -3.88 -11.43
CA LYS A 27 -4.74 -2.91 -11.59
C LYS A 27 -5.25 -1.88 -12.58
N ASN A 28 -5.54 -0.68 -12.11
CA ASN A 28 -5.97 0.39 -12.99
C ASN A 28 -4.75 0.69 -13.87
N PRO A 29 -4.83 0.57 -15.20
CA PRO A 29 -3.68 0.79 -16.08
C PRO A 29 -3.06 2.19 -15.88
N GLN A 30 -3.89 3.16 -15.49
CA GLN A 30 -3.46 4.52 -15.15
C GLN A 30 -2.65 4.60 -13.86
N GLU A 31 -2.90 3.73 -12.88
CA GLU A 31 -2.09 3.66 -11.66
C GLU A 31 -0.74 3.03 -11.96
N ASP A 32 -0.69 1.94 -12.73
CA ASP A 32 0.57 1.34 -13.18
C ASP A 32 1.41 2.33 -14.02
N ASP A 33 0.77 3.10 -14.90
CA ASP A 33 1.39 4.18 -15.67
C ASP A 33 1.96 5.27 -14.73
N PHE A 34 1.17 5.73 -13.75
CA PHE A 34 1.60 6.73 -12.79
C PHE A 34 2.79 6.22 -11.96
N THR A 35 2.73 5.01 -11.41
CA THR A 35 3.82 4.41 -10.62
C THR A 35 5.10 4.35 -11.46
N SER A 36 5.01 3.96 -12.73
CA SER A 36 6.19 3.88 -13.61
C SER A 36 6.82 5.24 -13.91
N ILE A 37 5.99 6.27 -14.15
CA ILE A 37 6.42 7.65 -14.40
C ILE A 37 7.02 8.24 -13.12
N TYR A 38 6.33 8.06 -11.99
CA TYR A 38 6.76 8.49 -10.67
C TYR A 38 8.11 7.89 -10.31
N MET A 39 8.28 6.56 -10.45
CA MET A 39 9.55 5.87 -10.20
C MET A 39 10.67 6.36 -11.10
N ARG A 40 10.41 6.58 -12.39
CA ARG A 40 11.40 7.10 -13.33
C ARG A 40 11.84 8.51 -12.97
N ARG A 41 10.88 9.39 -12.62
CA ARG A 41 11.16 10.76 -12.19
C ARG A 41 11.95 10.77 -10.88
N LEU A 42 11.52 9.95 -9.92
CA LEU A 42 12.17 9.82 -8.62
C LEU A 42 13.62 9.33 -8.77
N ALA A 43 13.86 8.32 -9.61
CA ALA A 43 15.21 7.84 -9.89
C ALA A 43 16.08 8.87 -10.62
N ALA A 44 15.50 9.70 -11.50
CA ALA A 44 16.24 10.73 -12.22
C ALA A 44 16.60 11.93 -11.32
N GLU A 45 15.66 12.39 -10.49
CA GLU A 45 15.81 13.59 -9.66
C GLU A 45 16.53 13.28 -8.34
N MET A 46 16.38 12.06 -7.80
CA MET A 46 17.02 11.62 -6.55
C MET A 46 18.20 10.68 -6.78
N GLY A 47 18.74 10.58 -8.00
CA GLY A 47 19.85 9.68 -8.32
C GLY A 47 21.06 9.87 -7.39
N ASP A 48 21.51 11.11 -7.21
CA ASP A 48 22.62 11.47 -6.33
C ASP A 48 22.35 11.08 -4.86
N ASP A 49 21.11 11.23 -4.40
CA ASP A 49 20.73 10.88 -3.03
C ASP A 49 20.59 9.37 -2.84
N LEU A 50 20.13 8.64 -3.87
CA LEU A 50 20.12 7.18 -3.88
C LEU A 50 21.54 6.61 -3.84
N ASP A 51 22.48 7.24 -4.54
CA ASP A 51 23.89 6.87 -4.49
C ASP A 51 24.49 7.12 -3.10
N LYS A 52 24.21 8.26 -2.46
CA LYS A 52 24.63 8.51 -1.06
C LYS A 52 24.05 7.49 -0.08
N VAL A 53 22.76 7.17 -0.22
CA VAL A 53 22.10 6.15 0.61
C VAL A 53 22.75 4.79 0.40
N ARG A 54 23.16 4.46 -0.83
CA ARG A 54 23.86 3.22 -1.16
C ARG A 54 25.30 3.19 -0.62
N GLU A 55 25.97 4.33 -0.55
CA GLU A 55 27.33 4.47 0.02
C GLU A 55 27.33 4.48 1.56
N ALA A 56 26.17 4.62 2.20
CA ALA A 56 26.05 4.63 3.64
C ALA A 56 26.50 3.29 4.25
N SER A 57 27.22 3.35 5.37
CA SER A 57 27.83 2.18 6.02
C SER A 57 26.82 1.15 6.56
N ASP A 58 25.58 1.56 6.73
CA ASP A 58 24.45 0.76 7.19
C ASP A 58 23.56 0.25 6.04
N PHE A 59 23.87 0.62 4.79
CA PHE A 59 23.16 0.10 3.63
C PHE A 59 23.55 -1.37 3.38
N THR A 60 22.57 -2.26 3.51
CA THR A 60 22.74 -3.71 3.37
C THR A 60 21.76 -4.29 2.36
N ALA A 61 21.94 -5.56 2.00
CA ALA A 61 20.99 -6.28 1.14
C ALA A 61 19.54 -6.28 1.65
N ARG A 62 19.32 -6.06 2.95
CA ARG A 62 17.98 -5.92 3.56
C ARG A 62 17.38 -4.51 3.38
N SER A 63 18.22 -3.49 3.24
CA SER A 63 17.78 -2.10 3.08
C SER A 63 17.24 -1.79 1.67
N LEU A 64 17.73 -2.48 0.63
CA LEU A 64 17.26 -2.29 -0.74
C LEU A 64 15.75 -2.55 -0.92
N PRO A 65 15.17 -3.70 -0.51
CA PRO A 65 13.73 -3.91 -0.63
C PRO A 65 12.95 -2.91 0.23
N MET A 66 13.44 -2.54 1.42
CA MET A 66 12.79 -1.53 2.25
C MET A 66 12.76 -0.15 1.57
N LEU A 67 13.86 0.26 0.94
CA LEU A 67 13.95 1.49 0.17
C LEU A 67 12.95 1.48 -0.99
N ILE A 68 12.91 0.39 -1.77
CA ILE A 68 11.95 0.25 -2.88
C ILE A 68 10.51 0.34 -2.36
N HIS A 69 10.20 -0.32 -1.23
CA HIS A 69 8.87 -0.26 -0.63
C HIS A 69 8.51 1.16 -0.17
N ALA A 70 9.43 1.87 0.50
CA ALA A 70 9.21 3.24 0.96
C ALA A 70 9.01 4.21 -0.21
N LEU A 71 9.85 4.11 -1.25
CA LEU A 71 9.71 4.92 -2.46
C LEU A 71 8.37 4.65 -3.15
N ARG A 72 7.95 3.38 -3.28
CA ARG A 72 6.64 3.04 -3.86
C ARG A 72 5.49 3.55 -3.01
N GLN A 73 5.59 3.42 -1.69
CA GLN A 73 4.60 3.96 -0.77
C GLN A 73 4.50 5.49 -0.86
N GLY A 74 5.55 6.19 -1.27
CA GLY A 74 5.53 7.64 -1.55
C GLY A 74 4.45 8.05 -2.55
N GLU A 75 4.03 7.16 -3.45
CA GLU A 75 2.94 7.41 -4.39
C GLU A 75 1.58 7.60 -3.68
N SER A 76 1.40 7.03 -2.48
CA SER A 76 0.20 7.18 -1.64
C SER A 76 0.00 8.61 -1.13
N ALA A 77 1.03 9.44 -1.17
CA ALA A 77 0.92 10.86 -0.83
C ALA A 77 0.17 11.68 -1.89
N PHE A 78 0.02 11.16 -3.12
CA PHE A 78 -0.68 11.83 -4.21
C PHE A 78 -2.10 11.30 -4.34
N SER A 79 -3.08 12.20 -4.43
CA SER A 79 -4.48 11.87 -4.71
C SER A 79 -4.67 11.36 -6.14
N ALA A 80 -5.75 10.62 -6.40
CA ALA A 80 -6.05 10.08 -7.74
C ALA A 80 -6.14 11.18 -8.83
N GLU A 81 -6.62 12.37 -8.48
CA GLU A 81 -6.67 13.52 -9.39
C GLU A 81 -5.27 14.03 -9.75
N GLU A 82 -4.36 14.12 -8.77
CA GLU A 82 -2.97 14.51 -9.01
C GLU A 82 -2.24 13.47 -9.85
N ARG A 83 -2.47 12.18 -9.56
CA ARG A 83 -1.91 11.07 -10.35
C ARG A 83 -2.36 11.16 -11.81
N GLY A 84 -3.65 11.41 -12.04
CA GLY A 84 -4.21 11.61 -13.37
C GLY A 84 -3.57 12.78 -14.13
N ARG A 85 -3.32 13.91 -13.47
CA ARG A 85 -2.64 15.07 -14.08
C ARG A 85 -1.20 14.77 -14.49
N VAL A 86 -0.45 14.02 -13.69
CA VAL A 86 0.92 13.62 -14.02
C VAL A 86 0.95 12.68 -15.23
N VAL A 87 0.03 11.71 -15.30
CA VAL A 87 -0.08 10.78 -16.45
C VAL A 87 -0.46 11.52 -17.74
N VAL A 88 -1.39 12.48 -17.67
CA VAL A 88 -1.78 13.31 -18.83
C VAL A 88 -0.64 14.23 -19.26
N GLY A 89 0.03 14.90 -18.31
CA GLY A 89 1.16 15.79 -18.58
C GLY A 89 2.39 15.07 -19.11
N ALA A 90 2.63 13.81 -18.74
CA ALA A 90 3.74 13.00 -19.25
C ALA A 90 3.51 12.44 -20.66
N ARG A 91 2.26 12.46 -21.15
CA ARG A 91 1.87 11.99 -22.49
C ARG A 91 1.72 13.13 -23.52
N SER A 92 1.87 14.39 -23.09
CA SER A 92 1.78 15.58 -23.94
C SER A 92 3.17 15.99 -24.45
#